data_AF-A0A6I8U2C3-F1
#
_entry.id   AF-A0A6I8U2C3-F1
#
_cell.length_a   1.000
_cell.length_b   1.000
_cell.length_c   1.000
_cell.angle_alpha   90.00
_cell.angle_beta   90.00
_cell.angle_gamma   90.00
#
_symmetry.space_group_name_H-M   'P 1'
#
loop_
_entity.id
_entity.type
_entity.pdbx_description
1 polymer ?
#
loop_
_entity_poly.entity_id
_entity_poly.type
_entity_poly.pdbx_seq_one_letter_code
_entity_poly.pdbx_strand_id
1 'polypeptide(L)'
;MQQSDLKKCAPDVELEVTIVDILDYVGESVRPIKEGYAVYAANHVICIGYRQQDAVNTEVTGYVTQTSHPGLAPHEVFLKLQQDISKWTLKCSCKAGTAKCKHIVACLLHIEKHPKLEYLSCTDVKQAWGMTKSRKPVPWRAKQIKDLCCVTQPYGLPCSVSNSQTEEEILSTSFNRILSVSKQSAIFKHIEGRFLNELKTYPNRALQNSVEGDELNIYITEEELTRCLNLNLSKIYVQDCNMSSFEQSEYYKNYVNVDITKVIRIALETRDQSTNDWKIHRTKRITASSAYKLFTYLKNKNPDWGKKIEQYWDIKGINVKATKYGKDTEQLAYDCYKKNRNPLVKKCGLVVHPNECWIAGSPDGVDVYSQVLLEIKCPGNEEMSLADLLDSAAVRRYIKNSTTSDIKLSEQHMYYCQIQINMWILNCITCDFII
;
A
#
# COMPACT_ATOMS: atom_id res chain seq x y z
N MET A 1 15.44 -47.11 -35.38
CA MET A 1 13.99 -47.42 -35.40
C MET A 1 13.56 -47.66 -33.96
N GLN A 2 12.67 -46.78 -33.45
CA GLN A 2 11.59 -47.03 -32.47
C GLN A 2 11.94 -47.73 -31.13
N GLN A 3 11.53 -47.26 -29.95
CA GLN A 3 10.31 -46.55 -29.58
C GLN A 3 10.61 -45.59 -28.41
N SER A 4 10.28 -44.31 -28.59
CA SER A 4 9.99 -43.40 -27.49
C SER A 4 8.60 -43.75 -26.95
N ASP A 5 8.52 -44.19 -25.70
CA ASP A 5 7.26 -44.36 -24.96
C ASP A 5 6.59 -42.98 -24.74
N LEU A 6 5.85 -42.55 -25.76
CA LEU A 6 4.81 -41.55 -25.62
C LEU A 6 3.74 -42.13 -24.71
N LYS A 7 3.69 -41.67 -23.45
CA LYS A 7 2.49 -41.74 -22.63
C LYS A 7 1.32 -41.25 -23.48
N LYS A 8 0.45 -42.15 -23.93
CA LYS A 8 -0.85 -41.78 -24.48
C LYS A 8 -1.62 -41.08 -23.35
N CYS A 9 -1.70 -39.75 -23.38
CA CYS A 9 -2.67 -39.04 -22.55
C CYS A 9 -4.05 -39.55 -22.93
N ALA A 10 -4.80 -40.06 -21.96
CA ALA A 10 -6.21 -40.33 -22.14
C ALA A 10 -6.89 -39.00 -22.55
N PRO A 11 -7.81 -39.01 -23.52
CA PRO A 11 -8.46 -37.78 -23.97
C PRO A 11 -9.27 -37.15 -22.84
N ASP A 12 -9.36 -35.82 -22.83
CA ASP A 12 -10.23 -35.10 -21.90
C ASP A 12 -11.69 -35.53 -22.11
N VAL A 13 -12.43 -35.58 -21.01
CA VAL A 13 -13.85 -35.95 -21.02
C VAL A 13 -14.68 -34.71 -20.79
N GLU A 14 -15.68 -34.50 -21.64
CA GLU A 14 -16.68 -33.47 -21.43
C GLU A 14 -17.82 -34.06 -20.59
N LEU A 15 -18.04 -33.49 -19.42
CA LEU A 15 -19.08 -33.89 -18.48
C LEU A 15 -19.98 -32.68 -18.20
N GLU A 16 -21.21 -32.77 -18.67
CA GLU A 16 -22.20 -31.71 -18.45
C GLU A 16 -22.88 -31.91 -17.11
N VAL A 17 -22.76 -30.91 -16.24
CA VAL A 17 -23.53 -30.76 -14.99
C VAL A 17 -24.14 -29.38 -15.04
N THR A 18 -25.46 -29.29 -15.01
CA THR A 18 -26.18 -28.01 -15.04
C THR A 18 -26.42 -27.49 -13.64
N ILE A 19 -26.70 -26.19 -13.51
CA ILE A 19 -27.12 -25.61 -12.24
C ILE A 19 -28.41 -26.25 -11.71
N VAL A 20 -29.31 -26.70 -12.60
CA VAL A 20 -30.55 -27.38 -12.23
C VAL A 20 -30.24 -28.70 -11.55
N ASP A 21 -29.28 -29.48 -12.07
CA ASP A 21 -28.89 -30.76 -11.47
C ASP A 21 -28.31 -30.58 -10.06
N ILE A 22 -27.56 -29.50 -9.85
CA ILE A 22 -27.01 -29.15 -8.54
C ILE A 22 -28.14 -28.79 -7.56
N LEU A 23 -29.14 -28.02 -8.01
CA LEU A 23 -30.30 -27.67 -7.21
C LEU A 23 -31.12 -28.91 -6.84
N ASP A 24 -31.36 -29.82 -7.78
CA ASP A 24 -32.10 -31.06 -7.54
C ASP A 24 -31.36 -31.99 -6.56
N TYR A 25 -30.04 -32.13 -6.70
CA TYR A 25 -29.23 -32.85 -5.73
C TYR A 25 -29.32 -32.24 -4.33
N VAL A 26 -29.23 -30.91 -4.22
CA VAL A 26 -29.25 -30.23 -2.93
C VAL A 26 -30.67 -30.22 -2.31
N GLY A 27 -31.71 -30.23 -3.13
CA GLY A 27 -33.11 -30.12 -2.72
C GLY A 27 -33.40 -28.77 -2.06
N GLU A 28 -34.27 -28.75 -1.06
CA GLU A 28 -34.73 -27.50 -0.40
C GLU A 28 -33.66 -26.78 0.45
N SER A 29 -32.45 -27.34 0.56
CA SER A 29 -31.41 -26.77 1.43
C SER A 29 -30.61 -25.66 0.74
N VAL A 30 -30.74 -24.42 1.19
CA VAL A 30 -29.95 -23.30 0.64
C VAL A 30 -28.51 -23.23 1.18
N ARG A 31 -28.23 -23.88 2.31
CA ARG A 31 -26.93 -23.77 3.00
C ARG A 31 -25.78 -24.41 2.22
N PRO A 32 -25.89 -25.65 1.70
CA PRO A 32 -24.85 -26.27 0.87
C PRO A 32 -24.49 -25.46 -0.37
N ILE A 33 -25.47 -24.79 -0.98
CA ILE A 33 -25.27 -23.94 -2.17
C ILE A 33 -24.47 -22.70 -1.81
N LYS A 34 -24.88 -21.96 -0.78
CA LYS A 34 -24.17 -20.74 -0.35
C LYS A 34 -22.73 -21.03 0.09
N GLU A 35 -22.56 -22.05 0.94
CA GLU A 35 -21.23 -22.42 1.43
C GLU A 35 -20.37 -23.05 0.33
N GLY A 36 -20.96 -23.85 -0.55
CA GLY A 36 -20.26 -24.47 -1.68
C GLY A 36 -19.80 -23.46 -2.72
N TYR A 37 -20.65 -22.48 -3.05
CA TYR A 37 -20.27 -21.37 -3.93
C TYR A 37 -19.12 -20.56 -3.34
N ALA A 38 -19.14 -20.27 -2.03
CA ALA A 38 -18.04 -19.56 -1.38
C ALA A 38 -16.71 -20.34 -1.44
N VAL A 39 -16.76 -21.67 -1.35
CA VAL A 39 -15.58 -22.54 -1.50
C VAL A 39 -15.07 -22.53 -2.94
N TYR A 40 -15.97 -22.62 -3.93
CA TYR A 40 -15.62 -22.51 -5.34
C TYR A 40 -15.01 -21.15 -5.70
N ALA A 41 -15.67 -20.05 -5.33
CA ALA A 41 -15.24 -18.68 -5.62
C ALA A 41 -13.89 -18.31 -4.97
N ALA A 42 -13.54 -18.97 -3.85
CA ALA A 42 -12.24 -18.81 -3.20
C ALA A 42 -11.12 -19.64 -3.86
N ASN A 43 -11.39 -20.33 -4.98
CA ASN A 43 -10.45 -21.24 -5.65
C ASN A 43 -9.91 -22.34 -4.72
N HIS A 44 -10.75 -22.86 -3.82
CA HIS A 44 -10.36 -23.90 -2.87
C HIS A 44 -10.48 -25.33 -3.44
N VAL A 45 -11.07 -25.49 -4.62
CA VAL A 45 -11.00 -26.73 -5.41
C VAL A 45 -9.67 -26.72 -6.16
N ILE A 46 -8.66 -27.38 -5.60
CA ILE A 46 -7.27 -27.28 -6.09
C ILE A 46 -6.97 -28.23 -7.25
N CYS A 47 -7.73 -29.31 -7.36
CA CYS A 47 -7.57 -30.31 -8.41
C CYS A 47 -8.90 -31.05 -8.54
N ILE A 48 -9.36 -31.27 -9.77
CA ILE A 48 -10.53 -32.08 -10.09
C ILE A 48 -10.32 -32.71 -11.46
N GLY A 49 -10.71 -33.97 -11.61
CA GLY A 49 -10.60 -34.68 -12.87
C GLY A 49 -11.20 -36.07 -12.78
N TYR A 50 -11.29 -36.76 -13.90
CA TYR A 50 -11.92 -38.08 -13.98
C TYR A 50 -10.90 -39.21 -13.82
N ARG A 51 -11.35 -40.36 -13.31
CA ARG A 51 -10.52 -41.56 -13.12
C ARG A 51 -10.99 -42.74 -13.95
N GLN A 52 -12.30 -42.85 -14.12
CA GLN A 52 -12.92 -43.89 -14.93
C GLN A 52 -14.15 -43.31 -15.61
N GLN A 53 -14.33 -43.67 -16.87
CA GLN A 53 -15.52 -43.38 -17.62
C GLN A 53 -15.99 -44.68 -18.27
N ASP A 54 -17.21 -45.09 -17.94
CA ASP A 54 -17.91 -46.16 -18.63
C ASP A 54 -19.04 -45.54 -19.48
N ALA A 55 -19.73 -46.33 -20.30
CA ALA A 55 -20.84 -45.83 -21.13
C ALA A 55 -22.00 -45.19 -20.35
N VAL A 56 -22.06 -45.39 -19.02
CA VAL A 56 -23.16 -44.96 -18.15
C VAL A 56 -22.71 -43.99 -17.05
N ASN A 57 -21.45 -44.08 -16.62
CA ASN A 57 -20.99 -43.38 -15.41
C ASN A 57 -19.63 -42.71 -15.65
N THR A 58 -19.47 -41.51 -15.09
CA THR A 58 -18.17 -40.83 -14.99
C THR A 58 -17.79 -40.71 -13.52
N GLU A 59 -16.64 -41.27 -13.14
CA GLU A 59 -16.09 -41.20 -11.80
C GLU A 59 -15.07 -40.06 -11.71
N VAL A 60 -15.45 -39.00 -11.01
CA VAL A 60 -14.65 -37.78 -10.82
C VAL A 60 -14.09 -37.76 -9.39
N THR A 61 -12.83 -37.38 -9.27
CA THR A 61 -12.17 -37.13 -7.99
C THR A 61 -11.75 -35.67 -7.91
N GLY A 62 -12.11 -35.02 -6.81
CA GLY A 62 -11.74 -33.64 -6.51
C GLY A 62 -11.01 -33.54 -5.17
N TYR A 63 -10.11 -32.58 -5.07
CA TYR A 63 -9.40 -32.23 -3.85
C TYR A 63 -9.74 -30.79 -3.46
N VAL A 64 -10.26 -30.62 -2.25
CA VAL A 64 -10.74 -29.32 -1.75
C VAL A 64 -10.05 -28.96 -0.45
N THR A 65 -9.49 -27.77 -0.34
CA THR A 65 -8.75 -27.36 0.86
C THR A 65 -9.64 -27.31 2.11
N GLN A 66 -9.04 -27.63 3.27
CA GLN A 66 -9.76 -27.55 4.54
C GLN A 66 -9.77 -26.11 5.05
N THR A 67 -10.88 -25.40 4.82
CA THR A 67 -11.04 -23.99 5.26
C THR A 67 -10.74 -23.72 6.74
N SER A 68 -11.03 -24.68 7.64
CA SER A 68 -10.75 -24.54 9.08
C SER A 68 -9.35 -24.98 9.49
N HIS A 69 -8.66 -25.76 8.65
CA HIS A 69 -7.35 -26.33 8.94
C HIS A 69 -6.51 -26.39 7.65
N PRO A 70 -6.13 -25.24 7.08
CA PRO A 70 -5.52 -25.16 5.74
C PRO A 70 -4.20 -25.94 5.61
N GLY A 71 -3.54 -26.25 6.72
CA GLY A 71 -2.39 -27.15 6.74
C GLY A 71 -2.74 -28.62 6.51
N LEU A 72 -3.92 -29.10 6.86
CA LEU A 72 -4.25 -30.52 6.71
C LEU A 72 -4.43 -30.92 5.24
N ALA A 73 -4.27 -32.21 4.96
CA ALA A 73 -4.48 -32.75 3.63
C ALA A 73 -5.89 -32.37 3.12
N PRO A 74 -6.02 -31.93 1.86
CA PRO A 74 -7.31 -31.57 1.26
C PRO A 74 -8.36 -32.66 1.45
N HIS A 75 -9.62 -32.25 1.59
CA HIS A 75 -10.74 -33.15 1.49
C HIS A 75 -10.82 -33.72 0.09
N GLU A 76 -10.68 -35.04 0.02
CA GLU A 76 -10.97 -35.84 -1.15
C GLU A 76 -12.49 -35.95 -1.31
N VAL A 77 -12.96 -35.62 -2.50
CA VAL A 77 -14.35 -35.66 -2.94
C VAL A 77 -14.43 -36.65 -4.10
N PHE A 78 -15.33 -37.61 -4.00
CA PHE A 78 -15.59 -38.60 -5.02
C PHE A 78 -17.00 -38.43 -5.55
N LEU A 79 -17.15 -38.23 -6.86
CA LEU A 79 -18.41 -38.02 -7.54
C LEU A 79 -18.58 -39.10 -8.60
N LYS A 80 -19.52 -40.01 -8.41
CA LYS A 80 -19.95 -40.92 -9.47
C LYS A 80 -21.22 -40.36 -10.09
N LEU A 81 -21.05 -39.76 -11.27
CA LEU A 81 -22.09 -39.01 -11.98
C LEU A 81 -22.63 -39.85 -13.14
N GLN A 82 -23.95 -39.76 -13.34
CA GLN A 82 -24.71 -40.42 -14.41
C GLN A 82 -25.65 -39.40 -15.04
N GLN A 83 -26.25 -39.72 -16.19
CA GLN A 83 -27.29 -38.87 -16.80
C GLN A 83 -28.48 -38.63 -15.86
N ASP A 84 -28.82 -39.63 -15.04
CA ASP A 84 -29.90 -39.53 -14.06
C ASP A 84 -29.34 -39.16 -12.66
N ILE A 85 -29.75 -38.00 -12.16
CA ILE A 85 -29.33 -37.45 -10.86
C ILE A 85 -29.67 -38.38 -9.70
N SER A 86 -30.79 -39.11 -9.79
CA SER A 86 -31.22 -40.02 -8.73
C SER A 86 -30.22 -41.16 -8.49
N LYS A 87 -29.34 -41.41 -9.46
CA LYS A 87 -28.30 -42.45 -9.42
C LYS A 87 -26.91 -41.91 -9.06
N TRP A 88 -26.79 -40.61 -8.77
CA TRP A 88 -25.53 -40.02 -8.35
C TRP A 88 -25.07 -40.58 -7.01
N THR A 89 -23.81 -40.98 -6.93
CA THR A 89 -23.19 -41.43 -5.68
C THR A 89 -22.03 -40.51 -5.33
N LEU A 90 -22.27 -39.58 -4.40
CA LEU A 90 -21.31 -38.53 -4.03
C LEU A 90 -20.82 -38.73 -2.60
N LYS A 91 -19.50 -38.70 -2.42
CA LYS A 91 -18.84 -38.90 -1.12
C LYS A 91 -17.76 -37.84 -0.91
N CYS A 92 -17.60 -37.39 0.33
CA CYS A 92 -16.50 -36.51 0.71
C CYS A 92 -15.85 -37.03 1.98
N SER A 93 -14.53 -36.90 2.08
CA SER A 93 -13.74 -37.24 3.26
C SER A 93 -13.92 -36.26 4.44
N CYS A 94 -14.75 -35.22 4.30
CA CYS A 94 -15.07 -34.32 5.40
C CYS A 94 -16.03 -34.97 6.42
N LYS A 95 -16.23 -34.33 7.57
CA LYS A 95 -17.10 -34.84 8.65
C LYS A 95 -18.55 -35.08 8.20
N ALA A 96 -19.05 -34.34 7.20
CA ALA A 96 -20.39 -34.54 6.65
C ALA A 96 -20.50 -35.78 5.76
N GLY A 97 -19.37 -36.35 5.29
CA GLY A 97 -19.37 -37.58 4.50
C GLY A 97 -20.13 -37.44 3.19
N THR A 98 -21.32 -38.03 3.16
CA THR A 98 -22.26 -38.06 2.03
C THR A 98 -23.38 -37.00 2.14
N ALA A 99 -23.46 -36.27 3.25
CA ALA A 99 -24.53 -35.31 3.50
C ALA A 99 -24.25 -33.96 2.83
N LYS A 100 -24.65 -33.82 1.55
CA LYS A 100 -24.79 -32.56 0.77
C LYS A 100 -23.82 -31.45 1.21
N CYS A 101 -22.52 -31.78 1.25
CA CYS A 101 -21.56 -30.90 1.89
C CYS A 101 -21.10 -29.80 0.93
N LYS A 102 -20.61 -28.69 1.49
CA LYS A 102 -20.09 -27.57 0.70
C LYS A 102 -18.97 -27.96 -0.28
N HIS A 103 -18.17 -28.98 0.04
CA HIS A 103 -17.09 -29.45 -0.85
C HIS A 103 -17.62 -30.19 -2.08
N ILE A 104 -18.66 -31.02 -1.92
CA ILE A 104 -19.32 -31.69 -3.05
C ILE A 104 -19.93 -30.64 -3.98
N VAL A 105 -20.67 -29.69 -3.41
CA VAL A 105 -21.30 -28.61 -4.19
C VAL A 105 -20.27 -27.74 -4.91
N ALA A 106 -19.14 -27.42 -4.26
CA ALA A 106 -18.06 -26.69 -4.89
C ALA A 106 -17.45 -27.42 -6.10
N CYS A 107 -17.28 -28.76 -6.01
CA CYS A 107 -16.82 -29.56 -7.13
C CYS A 107 -17.86 -29.61 -8.27
N LEU A 108 -19.15 -29.75 -7.96
CA LEU A 108 -20.20 -29.74 -8.99
C LEU A 108 -20.29 -28.38 -9.72
N LEU A 109 -20.17 -27.27 -8.98
CA LEU A 109 -20.12 -25.92 -9.56
C LEU A 109 -18.88 -25.73 -10.44
N HIS A 110 -17.75 -26.33 -10.05
CA HIS A 110 -16.55 -26.30 -10.88
C HIS A 110 -16.76 -27.02 -12.22
N ILE A 111 -17.43 -28.18 -12.21
CA ILE A 111 -17.75 -28.93 -13.43
C ILE A 111 -18.76 -28.14 -14.30
N GLU A 112 -19.77 -27.51 -13.70
CA GLU A 112 -20.74 -26.68 -14.45
C GLU A 112 -20.06 -25.52 -15.19
N LYS A 113 -19.05 -24.89 -14.58
CA LYS A 113 -18.28 -23.81 -15.20
C LYS A 113 -17.18 -24.29 -16.13
N HIS A 114 -16.64 -25.48 -15.90
CA HIS A 114 -15.53 -26.07 -16.63
C HIS A 114 -15.85 -27.55 -16.94
N PRO A 115 -16.66 -27.81 -17.98
CA PRO A 115 -17.17 -29.16 -18.26
C PRO A 115 -16.09 -30.12 -18.80
N LYS A 116 -14.95 -29.60 -19.26
CA LYS A 116 -13.82 -30.42 -19.71
C LYS A 116 -12.97 -30.85 -18.52
N LEU A 117 -12.92 -32.17 -18.28
CA LEU A 117 -12.18 -32.78 -17.19
C LEU A 117 -10.97 -33.57 -17.71
N GLU A 118 -9.82 -33.30 -17.12
CA GLU A 118 -8.58 -34.03 -17.37
C GLU A 118 -8.58 -35.40 -16.67
N TYR A 119 -7.83 -36.36 -17.22
CA TYR A 119 -7.63 -37.67 -16.60
C TYR A 119 -6.65 -37.59 -15.43
N LEU A 120 -7.05 -38.05 -14.25
CA LEU A 120 -6.17 -38.14 -13.08
C LEU A 120 -5.44 -39.49 -13.06
N SER A 121 -4.14 -39.45 -13.30
CA SER A 121 -3.26 -40.62 -13.23
C SER A 121 -2.98 -41.05 -11.78
N CYS A 122 -2.32 -42.19 -11.60
CA CYS A 122 -1.97 -42.71 -10.28
C CYS A 122 -0.99 -41.81 -9.49
N THR A 123 -0.31 -40.86 -10.15
CA THR A 123 0.52 -39.84 -9.48
C THR A 123 -0.25 -38.59 -9.07
N ASP A 124 -1.43 -38.36 -9.65
CA ASP A 124 -2.28 -37.20 -9.36
C ASP A 124 -3.22 -37.45 -8.17
N VAL A 125 -3.25 -38.69 -7.67
CA VAL A 125 -3.99 -39.11 -6.49
C VAL A 125 -3.06 -39.48 -5.33
N LYS A 126 -3.63 -39.58 -4.11
CA LYS A 126 -2.85 -40.00 -2.94
C LYS A 126 -2.18 -41.35 -3.20
N GLN A 127 -0.84 -41.37 -3.08
CA GLN A 127 -0.02 -42.57 -3.28
C GLN A 127 -0.44 -43.70 -2.32
N ALA A 128 -0.69 -44.90 -2.85
CA ALA A 128 -1.12 -46.06 -2.06
C ALA A 128 0.03 -46.95 -1.57
N TRP A 129 1.22 -46.87 -2.18
CA TRP A 129 2.37 -47.73 -1.93
C TRP A 129 3.60 -46.92 -1.47
N GLY A 130 4.44 -47.50 -0.61
CA GLY A 130 5.69 -46.87 -0.17
C GLY A 130 5.55 -45.72 0.85
N MET A 131 4.41 -45.60 1.55
CA MET A 131 4.23 -44.58 2.59
C MET A 131 5.21 -44.80 3.76
N THR A 132 6.31 -44.06 3.78
CA THR A 132 7.19 -43.95 4.94
C THR A 132 6.46 -43.25 6.09
N LYS A 133 6.50 -43.82 7.30
CA LYS A 133 5.85 -43.30 8.52
C LYS A 133 6.41 -41.95 9.01
N SER A 134 7.31 -41.31 8.28
CA SER A 134 7.89 -40.03 8.68
C SER A 134 6.85 -38.93 8.50
N ARG A 135 6.66 -38.10 9.54
CA ARG A 135 5.85 -36.88 9.49
C ARG A 135 6.41 -35.98 8.38
N LYS A 136 5.80 -36.04 7.19
CA LYS A 136 6.12 -35.08 6.13
C LYS A 136 5.72 -33.69 6.63
N PRO A 137 6.59 -32.67 6.48
CA PRO A 137 6.23 -31.31 6.80
C PRO A 137 5.05 -30.91 5.93
N VAL A 138 4.09 -30.29 6.59
CA VAL A 138 2.82 -29.86 6.03
C VAL A 138 3.06 -28.91 4.85
N PRO A 139 2.52 -29.16 3.65
CA PRO A 139 2.80 -28.34 2.46
C PRO A 139 2.35 -26.88 2.60
N TRP A 140 1.38 -26.61 3.49
CA TRP A 140 0.75 -25.30 3.66
C TRP A 140 0.79 -24.83 5.12
N ARG A 141 1.95 -24.94 5.77
CA ARG A 141 2.16 -24.31 7.09
C ARG A 141 2.56 -22.85 6.89
N ALA A 142 2.00 -21.96 7.71
CA ALA A 142 2.51 -20.61 7.85
C ALA A 142 4.01 -20.68 8.18
N LYS A 143 4.84 -20.20 7.25
CA LYS A 143 6.29 -20.06 7.43
C LYS A 143 6.55 -18.67 7.99
N GLN A 144 7.61 -18.50 8.78
CA GLN A 144 8.07 -17.15 9.09
C GLN A 144 8.51 -16.51 7.77
N ILE A 145 8.33 -15.19 7.65
CA ILE A 145 8.65 -14.45 6.42
C ILE A 145 10.09 -14.75 5.96
N LYS A 146 11.03 -14.83 6.92
CA LYS A 146 12.44 -15.18 6.68
C LYS A 146 12.67 -16.57 6.06
N ASP A 147 11.70 -17.48 6.18
CA ASP A 147 11.78 -18.87 5.69
C ASP A 147 11.07 -19.05 4.33
N LEU A 148 10.56 -17.95 3.73
CA LEU A 148 9.99 -17.95 2.39
C LEU A 148 11.13 -17.92 1.36
N CYS A 149 11.05 -18.77 0.33
CA CYS A 149 12.11 -18.94 -0.67
C CYS A 149 12.39 -17.68 -1.51
N CYS A 150 11.48 -16.72 -1.51
CA CYS A 150 11.58 -15.43 -2.19
C CYS A 150 12.09 -14.30 -1.29
N VAL A 151 12.28 -14.55 0.01
CA VAL A 151 12.88 -13.59 0.94
C VAL A 151 14.36 -13.91 1.02
N THR A 152 15.14 -13.34 0.11
CA THR A 152 16.58 -13.20 0.31
C THR A 152 16.78 -12.41 1.60
N GLN A 153 17.50 -12.97 2.57
CA GLN A 153 17.88 -12.19 3.76
C GLN A 153 18.47 -10.87 3.28
N PRO A 154 17.93 -9.71 3.68
CA PRO A 154 18.62 -8.46 3.42
C PRO A 154 20.00 -8.63 4.07
N TYR A 155 21.03 -8.44 3.24
CA TYR A 155 22.42 -8.46 3.67
C TYR A 155 22.51 -7.67 4.97
N GLY A 156 22.86 -8.36 6.06
CA GLY A 156 22.92 -7.74 7.37
C GLY A 156 23.85 -6.55 7.29
N LEU A 157 23.28 -5.34 7.24
CA LEU A 157 24.00 -4.13 7.53
C LEU A 157 24.40 -4.26 9.00
N PRO A 158 25.69 -4.29 9.33
CA PRO A 158 26.13 -4.12 10.69
C PRO A 158 25.87 -2.65 11.03
N CYS A 159 24.64 -2.33 11.42
CA CYS A 159 24.36 -1.07 12.07
C CYS A 159 24.98 -1.14 13.47
N SER A 160 26.18 -0.59 13.61
CA SER A 160 26.70 -0.15 14.88
C SER A 160 25.85 1.03 15.37
N VAL A 161 24.69 0.73 15.94
CA VAL A 161 23.84 1.75 16.55
C VAL A 161 24.36 2.02 17.96
N SER A 162 25.16 3.07 18.11
CA SER A 162 25.20 3.80 19.37
C SER A 162 23.89 4.58 19.49
N ASN A 163 22.85 3.97 20.06
CA ASN A 163 21.79 4.66 20.80
C ASN A 163 20.79 3.65 21.39
N SER A 164 20.33 3.97 22.59
CA SER A 164 19.67 3.16 23.60
C SER A 164 18.20 2.80 23.33
N GLN A 165 17.80 2.51 22.10
CA GLN A 165 16.44 2.04 21.81
C GLN A 165 16.40 0.52 21.70
N THR A 166 15.52 -0.09 22.49
CA THR A 166 15.39 -1.55 22.55
C THR A 166 14.59 -2.07 21.34
N GLU A 167 14.87 -3.32 20.92
CA GLU A 167 14.11 -4.00 19.85
C GLU A 167 12.60 -3.97 20.11
N GLU A 168 12.20 -4.06 21.38
CA GLU A 168 10.82 -4.01 21.85
C GLU A 168 10.16 -2.65 21.60
N GLU A 169 10.87 -1.52 21.80
CA GLU A 169 10.37 -0.19 21.49
C GLU A 169 10.15 0.02 19.99
N ILE A 170 11.06 -0.51 19.16
CA ILE A 170 10.94 -0.43 17.71
C ILE A 170 9.72 -1.23 17.25
N LEU A 171 9.59 -2.47 17.71
CA LEU A 171 8.46 -3.35 17.37
C LEU A 171 7.14 -2.76 17.84
N SER A 172 7.08 -2.23 19.07
CA SER A 172 5.89 -1.58 19.62
C SER A 172 5.50 -0.35 18.81
N THR A 173 6.47 0.49 18.45
CA THR A 173 6.24 1.69 17.63
C THR A 173 5.73 1.33 16.23
N SER A 174 6.37 0.36 15.56
CA SER A 174 5.94 -0.13 14.26
C SER A 174 4.55 -0.76 14.29
N PHE A 175 4.25 -1.55 15.32
CA PHE A 175 2.94 -2.18 15.48
C PHE A 175 1.84 -1.15 15.73
N ASN A 176 2.10 -0.14 16.57
CA ASN A 176 1.14 0.94 16.83
C ASN A 176 0.89 1.81 15.59
N ARG A 177 1.90 2.03 14.74
CA ARG A 177 1.73 2.71 13.43
C ARG A 177 0.83 1.93 12.49
N ILE A 178 0.97 0.60 12.44
CA ILE A 178 0.10 -0.26 11.63
C ILE A 178 -1.33 -0.25 12.17
N LEU A 179 -1.49 -0.30 13.50
CA LEU A 179 -2.79 -0.24 14.16
C LEU A 179 -3.53 1.07 13.89
N SER A 180 -2.84 2.23 13.97
CA SER A 180 -3.47 3.55 13.83
C SER A 180 -4.09 3.79 12.46
N VAL A 181 -3.55 3.15 11.41
CA VAL A 181 -4.11 3.20 10.06
C VAL A 181 -5.10 2.07 9.78
N SER A 182 -5.00 0.98 10.53
CA SER A 182 -5.87 -0.20 10.41
C SER A 182 -7.04 -0.12 11.39
N LYS A 183 -7.73 1.03 11.46
CA LYS A 183 -8.87 1.27 12.38
C LYS A 183 -9.98 0.21 12.23
N GLN A 184 -10.08 -0.43 11.07
CA GLN A 184 -11.06 -1.48 10.78
C GLN A 184 -10.60 -2.91 11.13
N SER A 185 -9.33 -3.10 11.47
CA SER A 185 -8.78 -4.41 11.82
C SER A 185 -9.43 -4.96 13.09
N ALA A 186 -9.51 -6.30 13.17
CA ALA A 186 -10.06 -6.97 14.34
C ALA A 186 -9.28 -6.63 15.62
N ILE A 187 -7.98 -6.40 15.50
CA ILE A 187 -7.10 -6.11 16.63
C ILE A 187 -7.26 -4.68 17.16
N PHE A 188 -7.38 -3.67 16.27
CA PHE A 188 -7.68 -2.30 16.68
C PHE A 188 -9.05 -2.22 17.39
N LYS A 189 -10.07 -2.85 16.80
CA LYS A 189 -11.42 -2.96 17.38
C LYS A 189 -11.47 -3.71 18.72
N HIS A 190 -10.53 -4.62 18.93
CA HIS A 190 -10.40 -5.35 20.20
C HIS A 190 -9.79 -4.48 21.29
N ILE A 191 -8.74 -3.71 20.94
CA ILE A 191 -8.01 -2.83 21.87
C ILE A 191 -8.86 -1.64 22.33
N GLU A 192 -9.58 -0.97 21.43
CA GLU A 192 -10.46 0.18 21.75
C GLU A 192 -11.73 -0.20 22.53
N GLY A 193 -12.02 -1.50 22.66
CA GLY A 193 -13.23 -1.99 23.30
C GLY A 193 -14.45 -1.95 22.37
N ARG A 194 -15.29 -3.00 22.43
CA ARG A 194 -16.45 -3.15 21.53
C ARG A 194 -17.58 -2.13 21.77
N PHE A 195 -17.48 -1.29 22.80
CA PHE A 195 -18.56 -0.42 23.28
C PHE A 195 -18.58 0.99 22.65
N LEU A 196 -17.52 1.43 21.96
CA LEU A 196 -17.48 2.74 21.28
C LEU A 196 -17.83 2.67 19.77
N ASN A 197 -18.18 1.50 19.25
CA ASN A 197 -18.68 1.37 17.89
C ASN A 197 -20.18 1.74 17.86
N GLU A 198 -20.49 3.02 17.68
CA GLU A 198 -21.81 3.39 17.19
C GLU A 198 -22.05 2.67 15.85
N LEU A 199 -23.11 1.87 15.81
CA LEU A 199 -23.63 1.27 14.57
C LEU A 199 -24.10 2.40 13.66
N LYS A 200 -23.21 2.93 12.82
CA LYS A 200 -23.67 3.59 11.59
C LYS A 200 -24.34 2.51 10.75
N THR A 201 -25.67 2.51 10.73
CA THR A 201 -26.46 1.77 9.76
C THR A 201 -26.13 2.30 8.38
N TYR A 202 -25.17 1.67 7.70
CA TYR A 202 -24.95 1.88 6.29
C TYR A 202 -25.91 0.97 5.51
N PRO A 203 -26.74 1.51 4.59
CA PRO A 203 -27.54 0.70 3.72
C PRO A 203 -26.63 -0.05 2.74
N ASN A 204 -26.91 -1.34 2.57
CA ASN A 204 -26.49 -2.25 1.50
C ASN A 204 -25.02 -2.30 1.07
N ARG A 205 -24.47 -3.51 1.23
CA ARG A 205 -23.15 -4.03 0.79
C ARG A 205 -22.82 -3.89 -0.71
N ALA A 206 -23.69 -3.25 -1.49
CA ALA A 206 -23.57 -3.07 -2.94
C ALA A 206 -22.81 -1.79 -3.35
N LEU A 207 -22.52 -0.88 -2.41
CA LEU A 207 -21.80 0.37 -2.69
C LEU A 207 -20.28 0.33 -2.40
N GLN A 208 -19.70 -0.84 -2.08
CA GLN A 208 -18.25 -0.94 -1.86
C GLN A 208 -17.38 -0.81 -3.13
N ASN A 209 -18.00 -0.64 -4.30
CA ASN A 209 -17.31 -0.28 -5.54
C ASN A 209 -17.44 1.22 -5.88
N SER A 210 -17.73 2.09 -4.91
CA SER A 210 -17.56 3.53 -5.11
C SER A 210 -16.07 3.86 -5.14
N VAL A 211 -15.63 4.40 -6.29
CA VAL A 211 -14.32 4.98 -6.61
C VAL A 211 -13.84 6.05 -5.61
N GLU A 212 -14.68 6.45 -4.64
CA GLU A 212 -14.38 7.42 -3.58
C GLU A 212 -13.39 6.91 -2.50
N GLY A 213 -13.14 5.59 -2.40
CA GLY A 213 -12.24 5.02 -1.38
C GLY A 213 -10.74 5.24 -1.64
N ASP A 214 -10.33 5.43 -2.89
CA ASP A 214 -8.91 5.57 -3.26
C ASP A 214 -8.38 7.00 -3.07
N GLU A 215 -9.18 8.05 -3.31
CA GLU A 215 -8.76 9.44 -3.11
C GLU A 215 -8.48 9.78 -1.63
N LEU A 216 -9.28 9.21 -0.71
CA LEU A 216 -9.11 9.36 0.75
C LEU A 216 -7.78 8.79 1.27
N ASN A 217 -7.11 7.94 0.49
CA ASN A 217 -5.83 7.33 0.86
C ASN A 217 -4.62 7.94 0.13
N ILE A 218 -4.86 8.91 -0.77
CA ILE A 218 -3.79 9.63 -1.48
C ILE A 218 -3.39 10.88 -0.71
N TYR A 219 -4.37 11.66 -0.25
CA TYR A 219 -4.13 12.94 0.42
C TYR A 219 -4.28 12.83 1.94
N ILE A 220 -3.51 13.64 2.65
CA ILE A 220 -3.62 13.79 4.11
C ILE A 220 -5.02 14.28 4.49
N THR A 221 -5.59 13.68 5.54
CA THR A 221 -6.89 14.10 6.09
C THR A 221 -6.74 15.26 7.08
N GLU A 222 -7.84 15.96 7.37
CA GLU A 222 -7.90 16.99 8.43
C GLU A 222 -7.45 16.45 9.80
N GLU A 223 -7.91 15.24 10.17
CA GLU A 223 -7.55 14.59 11.44
C GLU A 223 -6.04 14.31 11.51
N GLU A 224 -5.46 13.78 10.44
CA GLU A 224 -4.02 13.51 10.35
C GLU A 224 -3.19 14.78 10.40
N LEU A 225 -3.57 15.81 9.65
CA LEU A 225 -2.84 17.09 9.65
C LEU A 225 -2.94 17.79 11.01
N THR A 226 -4.12 17.79 11.63
CA THR A 226 -4.32 18.33 12.98
C THR A 226 -3.43 17.63 13.99
N ARG A 227 -3.37 16.29 13.94
CA ARG A 227 -2.50 15.49 14.80
C ARG A 227 -1.04 15.91 14.64
N CYS A 228 -0.59 16.05 13.39
CA CYS A 228 0.77 16.40 13.01
C CYS A 228 1.20 17.78 13.55
N LEU A 229 0.33 18.79 13.38
CA LEU A 229 0.62 20.18 13.73
C LEU A 229 0.56 20.45 15.24
N ASN A 230 -0.22 19.66 15.99
CA ASN A 230 -0.31 19.78 17.45
C ASN A 230 0.85 19.11 18.19
N LEU A 231 1.77 18.44 17.48
CA LEU A 231 2.96 17.88 18.10
C LEU A 231 3.93 19.01 18.47
N ASN A 232 4.30 19.11 19.74
CA ASN A 232 5.32 20.07 20.19
C ASN A 232 6.71 19.42 20.19
N LEU A 233 7.21 19.04 19.01
CA LEU A 233 8.51 18.35 18.88
C LEU A 233 9.68 19.32 18.69
N SER A 234 9.45 20.46 18.04
CA SER A 234 10.54 21.38 17.69
C SER A 234 10.85 22.34 18.85
N LYS A 235 12.12 22.35 19.30
CA LYS A 235 12.65 23.34 20.25
C LYS A 235 13.25 24.55 19.54
N ILE A 236 12.67 24.93 18.39
CA ILE A 236 13.16 26.07 17.60
C ILE A 236 12.45 27.32 18.12
N TYR A 237 13.24 28.25 18.65
CA TYR A 237 12.76 29.57 19.01
C TYR A 237 13.04 30.53 17.86
N VAL A 238 11.98 31.12 17.31
CA VAL A 238 12.10 32.22 16.35
C VAL A 238 11.98 33.51 17.13
N GLN A 239 12.90 34.44 16.86
CA GLN A 239 12.82 35.77 17.44
C GLN A 239 11.62 36.52 16.84
N ASP A 240 10.80 37.12 17.72
CA ASP A 240 9.68 37.94 17.29
C ASP A 240 10.11 39.03 16.30
N CYS A 241 9.39 39.12 15.20
CA CYS A 241 9.56 40.21 14.24
C CYS A 241 8.94 41.48 14.84
N ASN A 242 9.79 42.46 15.17
CA ASN A 242 9.33 43.70 15.77
C ASN A 242 8.65 44.58 14.70
N MET A 243 7.31 44.59 14.69
CA MET A 243 6.52 45.39 13.77
C MET A 243 6.47 46.83 14.29
N SER A 244 7.22 47.72 13.63
CA SER A 244 7.46 49.08 14.12
C SER A 244 6.31 50.04 13.84
N SER A 245 5.39 49.69 12.92
CA SER A 245 4.22 50.51 12.59
C SER A 245 2.89 49.78 12.76
N PHE A 246 1.83 50.56 12.95
CA PHE A 246 0.44 50.07 12.97
C PHE A 246 0.08 49.37 11.66
N GLU A 247 0.45 49.96 10.52
CA GLU A 247 0.19 49.43 9.18
C GLU A 247 0.83 48.05 8.98
N GLN A 248 2.06 47.85 9.45
CA GLN A 248 2.74 46.55 9.39
C GLN A 248 1.99 45.52 10.24
N SER A 249 1.62 45.89 11.46
CA SER A 249 0.89 45.02 12.38
C SER A 249 -0.49 44.62 11.83
N GLU A 250 -1.21 45.57 11.25
CA GLU A 250 -2.50 45.36 10.60
C GLU A 250 -2.36 44.45 9.37
N TYR A 251 -1.34 44.68 8.53
CA TYR A 251 -1.05 43.82 7.39
C TYR A 251 -0.80 42.36 7.81
N TYR A 252 0.05 42.16 8.83
CA TYR A 252 0.32 40.82 9.34
C TYR A 252 -0.95 40.15 9.83
N LYS A 253 -1.74 40.84 10.66
CA LYS A 253 -2.98 40.33 11.23
C LYS A 253 -4.00 39.95 10.15
N ASN A 254 -4.11 40.75 9.08
CA ASN A 254 -5.14 40.57 8.06
C ASN A 254 -4.74 39.58 6.96
N TYR A 255 -3.45 39.49 6.61
CA TYR A 255 -3.01 38.74 5.42
C TYR A 255 -2.09 37.56 5.69
N VAL A 256 -1.34 37.58 6.79
CA VAL A 256 -0.28 36.59 7.07
C VAL A 256 -0.71 35.64 8.18
N ASN A 257 -1.14 36.20 9.32
CA ASN A 257 -1.56 35.45 10.48
C ASN A 257 -2.76 34.56 10.15
N VAL A 258 -2.67 33.29 10.54
CA VAL A 258 -3.71 32.27 10.33
C VAL A 258 -3.74 31.35 11.53
N ASP A 259 -4.93 31.09 12.06
CA ASP A 259 -5.11 30.07 13.10
C ASP A 259 -4.96 28.66 12.51
N ILE A 260 -4.84 27.67 13.40
CA ILE A 260 -4.66 26.27 13.03
C ILE A 260 -5.76 25.74 12.10
N THR A 261 -7.01 26.16 12.32
CA THR A 261 -8.17 25.77 11.49
C THR A 261 -7.98 26.27 10.05
N LYS A 262 -7.51 27.51 9.89
CA LYS A 262 -7.22 28.09 8.58
C LYS A 262 -5.96 27.50 7.96
N VAL A 263 -4.94 27.13 8.74
CA VAL A 263 -3.77 26.35 8.25
C VAL A 263 -4.24 25.06 7.60
N ILE A 264 -5.08 24.29 8.29
CA ILE A 264 -5.60 23.01 7.78
C ILE A 264 -6.41 23.23 6.50
N ARG A 265 -7.31 24.22 6.50
CA ARG A 265 -8.10 24.55 5.32
C ARG A 265 -7.24 24.90 4.11
N ILE A 266 -6.21 25.74 4.29
CA ILE A 266 -5.25 26.07 3.22
C ILE A 266 -4.59 24.80 2.67
N ALA A 267 -4.15 23.89 3.53
CA ALA A 267 -3.50 22.66 3.10
C ALA A 267 -4.44 21.74 2.29
N LEU A 268 -5.71 21.64 2.67
CA LEU A 268 -6.71 20.84 1.97
C LEU A 268 -7.11 21.45 0.62
N GLU A 269 -7.37 22.76 0.58
CA GLU A 269 -7.75 23.50 -0.63
C GLU A 269 -6.62 23.59 -1.66
N THR A 270 -5.37 23.44 -1.22
CA THR A 270 -4.18 23.56 -2.08
C THR A 270 -3.47 22.22 -2.33
N ARG A 271 -4.15 21.09 -2.10
CA ARG A 271 -3.62 19.72 -2.24
C ARG A 271 -2.99 19.43 -3.60
N ASP A 272 -3.50 20.04 -4.67
CA ASP A 272 -3.01 19.84 -6.05
C ASP A 272 -1.80 20.71 -6.40
N GLN A 273 -1.33 21.55 -5.46
CA GLN A 273 -0.13 22.40 -5.56
C GLN A 273 0.01 23.22 -6.86
N SER A 274 -1.10 23.55 -7.49
CA SER A 274 -1.13 24.21 -8.81
C SER A 274 -2.21 25.30 -8.92
N THR A 275 -3.14 25.33 -7.97
CA THR A 275 -4.27 26.25 -7.92
C THR A 275 -3.83 27.71 -7.75
N ASN A 276 -4.72 28.65 -8.10
CA ASN A 276 -4.45 30.08 -7.86
C ASN A 276 -4.35 30.37 -6.36
N ASP A 277 -5.13 29.71 -5.52
CA ASP A 277 -5.04 29.84 -4.07
C ASP A 277 -3.67 29.40 -3.55
N TRP A 278 -3.14 28.28 -4.05
CA TRP A 278 -1.78 27.85 -3.74
C TRP A 278 -0.75 28.93 -4.09
N LYS A 279 -0.87 29.57 -5.25
CA LYS A 279 0.02 30.70 -5.64
C LYS A 279 -0.15 31.91 -4.72
N ILE A 280 -1.38 32.31 -4.43
CA ILE A 280 -1.70 33.47 -3.56
C ILE A 280 -1.19 33.26 -2.14
N HIS A 281 -1.30 32.06 -1.58
CA HIS A 281 -0.81 31.79 -0.24
C HIS A 281 0.72 31.78 -0.17
N ARG A 282 1.39 31.37 -1.26
CA ARG A 282 2.85 31.41 -1.40
C ARG A 282 3.39 32.82 -1.59
N THR A 283 2.68 33.72 -2.28
CA THR A 283 3.11 35.12 -2.42
C THR A 283 3.02 35.91 -1.11
N LYS A 284 2.45 35.36 -0.04
CA LYS A 284 2.38 36.04 1.27
C LYS A 284 3.45 35.55 2.24
N ARG A 285 4.25 34.54 1.85
CA ARG A 285 5.06 33.73 2.78
C ARG A 285 6.43 33.40 2.21
N ILE A 286 7.38 33.17 3.11
CA ILE A 286 8.64 32.52 2.79
C ILE A 286 8.36 31.02 2.64
N THR A 287 8.59 30.47 1.44
CA THR A 287 8.31 29.06 1.17
C THR A 287 9.56 28.21 1.31
N ALA A 288 9.42 26.97 1.77
CA ALA A 288 10.53 26.04 2.00
C ALA A 288 11.51 25.97 0.79
N SER A 289 10.98 25.89 -0.44
CA SER A 289 11.79 25.79 -1.66
C SER A 289 12.53 27.07 -2.06
N SER A 290 12.25 28.21 -1.42
CA SER A 290 12.85 29.50 -1.76
C SER A 290 13.59 30.17 -0.59
N ALA A 291 13.37 29.71 0.65
CA ALA A 291 14.00 30.22 1.86
C ALA A 291 15.54 30.25 1.77
N TYR A 292 16.16 29.24 1.15
CA TYR A 292 17.62 29.19 0.99
C TYR A 292 18.18 30.40 0.22
N LYS A 293 17.41 30.95 -0.73
CA LYS A 293 17.80 32.14 -1.51
C LYS A 293 17.85 33.41 -0.66
N LEU A 294 17.03 33.50 0.39
CA LEU A 294 17.04 34.60 1.36
C LEU A 294 18.16 34.40 2.37
N PHE A 295 18.30 33.18 2.90
CA PHE A 295 19.38 32.83 3.83
C PHE A 295 20.78 33.09 3.27
N THR A 296 21.03 32.70 2.02
CA THR A 296 22.32 32.96 1.37
C THR A 296 22.53 34.44 1.07
N TYR A 297 21.47 35.17 0.72
CA TYR A 297 21.55 36.61 0.47
C TYR A 297 21.88 37.42 1.73
N LEU A 298 21.42 36.98 2.90
CA LEU A 298 21.77 37.57 4.20
C LEU A 298 23.29 37.59 4.44
N LYS A 299 24.04 36.66 3.84
CA LYS A 299 25.50 36.58 3.97
C LYS A 299 26.26 37.52 3.03
N ASN A 300 25.57 38.28 2.19
CA ASN A 300 26.21 39.24 1.29
C ASN A 300 26.79 40.42 2.08
N LYS A 301 27.93 40.94 1.63
CA LYS A 301 28.60 42.08 2.30
C LYS A 301 27.76 43.37 2.25
N ASN A 302 27.09 43.62 1.13
CA ASN A 302 26.26 44.81 0.89
C ASN A 302 24.88 44.38 0.36
N PRO A 303 23.95 43.91 1.21
CA PRO A 303 22.64 43.45 0.78
C PRO A 303 21.69 44.62 0.48
N ASP A 304 21.09 44.62 -0.70
CA ASP A 304 19.97 45.47 -1.08
C ASP A 304 18.66 44.70 -0.88
N TRP A 305 18.12 44.79 0.34
CA TRP A 305 16.91 44.09 0.72
C TRP A 305 15.67 44.58 -0.02
N GLY A 306 15.57 45.88 -0.33
CA GLY A 306 14.42 46.42 -1.06
C GLY A 306 14.27 45.75 -2.43
N LYS A 307 15.34 45.78 -3.22
CA LYS A 307 15.36 45.11 -4.53
C LYS A 307 15.22 43.60 -4.44
N LYS A 308 15.82 42.97 -3.42
CA LYS A 308 15.73 41.51 -3.23
C LYS A 308 14.30 41.05 -2.94
N ILE A 309 13.59 41.79 -2.09
CA ILE A 309 12.19 41.50 -1.73
C ILE A 309 11.28 41.75 -2.93
N GLU A 310 11.44 42.87 -3.66
CA GLU A 310 10.70 43.12 -4.90
C GLU A 310 10.85 41.96 -5.90
N GLN A 311 12.08 41.47 -6.10
CA GLN A 311 12.35 40.34 -7.00
C GLN A 311 11.79 39.01 -6.49
N TYR A 312 11.79 38.79 -5.17
CA TYR A 312 11.31 37.54 -4.60
C TYR A 312 9.78 37.44 -4.67
N TRP A 313 9.08 38.56 -4.46
CA TRP A 313 7.62 38.62 -4.46
C TRP A 313 6.99 38.90 -5.84
N ASP A 314 7.80 39.19 -6.87
CA ASP A 314 7.32 39.30 -8.25
C ASP A 314 6.74 37.96 -8.76
N ILE A 315 5.48 38.00 -9.21
CA ILE A 315 4.70 36.86 -9.71
C ILE A 315 5.42 36.15 -10.88
N LYS A 316 6.23 36.87 -11.65
CA LYS A 316 7.03 36.30 -12.75
C LYS A 316 8.01 35.21 -12.27
N GLY A 317 8.42 35.25 -11.00
CA GLY A 317 9.35 34.31 -10.37
C GLY A 317 8.75 32.96 -9.97
N ILE A 318 7.42 32.80 -9.97
CA ILE A 318 6.76 31.50 -9.71
C ILE A 318 6.84 30.58 -10.95
N ASN A 319 7.14 31.14 -12.12
CA ASN A 319 7.20 30.45 -13.41
C ASN A 319 8.50 29.66 -13.66
N VAL A 320 9.20 29.22 -12.60
CA VAL A 320 10.46 28.47 -12.77
C VAL A 320 10.15 27.11 -13.39
N LYS A 321 10.86 26.84 -14.49
CA LYS A 321 10.85 25.65 -15.34
C LYS A 321 11.00 24.34 -14.54
N ALA A 322 9.90 23.82 -13.99
CA ALA A 322 9.79 22.38 -13.90
C ALA A 322 9.84 21.86 -15.35
N THR A 323 10.84 21.04 -15.66
CA THR A 323 10.89 20.38 -16.97
C THR A 323 9.62 19.56 -17.11
N LYS A 324 9.09 19.45 -18.33
CA LYS A 324 7.93 18.59 -18.61
C LYS A 324 8.17 17.18 -18.02
N TYR A 325 9.39 16.66 -18.21
CA TYR A 325 9.87 15.42 -17.62
C TYR A 325 9.69 15.35 -16.10
N GLY A 326 10.12 16.37 -15.35
CA GLY A 326 9.99 16.38 -13.89
C GLY A 326 8.52 16.30 -13.44
N LYS A 327 7.62 17.05 -14.09
CA LYS A 327 6.18 16.96 -13.79
C LYS A 327 5.59 15.60 -14.12
N ASP A 328 5.97 15.04 -15.25
CA ASP A 328 5.41 13.78 -15.76
C ASP A 328 5.94 12.57 -14.95
N THR A 329 7.13 12.69 -14.34
CA THR A 329 7.79 11.59 -13.60
C THR A 329 7.64 11.65 -12.08
N GLU A 330 7.34 12.81 -11.49
CA GLU A 330 7.17 12.96 -10.04
C GLU A 330 6.07 12.03 -9.50
N GLN A 331 4.95 11.91 -10.23
CA GLN A 331 3.88 10.98 -9.86
C GLN A 331 4.34 9.52 -9.90
N LEU A 332 5.11 9.13 -10.94
CA LEU A 332 5.63 7.77 -11.06
C LEU A 332 6.63 7.44 -9.94
N ALA A 333 7.47 8.40 -9.57
CA ALA A 333 8.40 8.27 -8.44
C ALA A 333 7.64 8.14 -7.10
N TYR A 334 6.59 8.94 -6.91
CA TYR A 334 5.72 8.83 -5.74
C TYR A 334 5.06 7.45 -5.64
N ASP A 335 4.46 6.96 -6.73
CA ASP A 335 3.79 5.66 -6.75
C ASP A 335 4.78 4.51 -6.52
N CYS A 336 5.98 4.59 -7.10
CA CYS A 336 7.06 3.64 -6.86
C CYS A 336 7.50 3.62 -5.39
N TYR A 337 7.72 4.81 -4.79
CA TYR A 337 8.10 4.93 -3.40
C TYR A 337 7.00 4.40 -2.46
N LYS A 338 5.74 4.77 -2.70
CA LYS A 338 4.59 4.33 -1.91
C LYS A 338 4.44 2.81 -1.95
N LYS A 339 4.58 2.20 -3.13
CA LYS A 339 4.47 0.76 -3.32
C LYS A 339 5.62 -0.02 -2.67
N ASN A 340 6.86 0.45 -2.82
CA ASN A 340 8.04 -0.34 -2.50
C ASN A 340 8.68 0.00 -1.13
N ARG A 341 8.38 1.18 -0.56
CA ARG A 341 9.05 1.66 0.67
C ARG A 341 8.08 2.08 1.76
N ASN A 342 7.18 3.04 1.50
CA ASN A 342 6.27 3.53 2.54
C ASN A 342 4.83 3.70 2.01
N PRO A 343 3.94 2.71 2.21
CA PRO A 343 2.55 2.80 1.78
C PRO A 343 1.72 3.81 2.57
N LEU A 344 2.21 4.30 3.71
CA LEU A 344 1.51 5.25 4.58
C LEU A 344 1.73 6.71 4.15
N VAL A 345 2.64 6.96 3.21
CA VAL A 345 2.88 8.32 2.73
C VAL A 345 1.64 8.85 2.01
N LYS A 346 1.27 10.08 2.35
CA LYS A 346 0.15 10.80 1.74
C LYS A 346 0.60 12.15 1.24
N LYS A 347 0.04 12.60 0.12
CA LYS A 347 0.26 13.92 -0.44
C LYS A 347 -0.33 15.01 0.47
N CYS A 348 0.26 16.19 0.42
CA CYS A 348 -0.15 17.33 1.21
C CYS A 348 -0.15 18.60 0.35
N GLY A 349 -1.05 19.55 0.64
CA GLY A 349 -0.99 20.88 0.04
C GLY A 349 0.02 21.79 0.74
N LEU A 350 -0.20 23.10 0.63
CA LEU A 350 0.59 24.10 1.33
C LEU A 350 0.22 24.17 2.80
N VAL A 351 1.19 23.87 3.67
CA VAL A 351 1.06 23.97 5.11
C VAL A 351 1.81 25.18 5.61
N VAL A 352 1.11 26.05 6.34
CA VAL A 352 1.68 27.22 7.00
C VAL A 352 2.09 26.83 8.42
N HIS A 353 3.25 27.29 8.90
CA HIS A 353 3.68 27.00 10.26
C HIS A 353 2.71 27.66 11.27
N PRO A 354 2.08 26.91 12.20
CA PRO A 354 1.02 27.44 13.07
C PRO A 354 1.45 28.63 13.92
N ASN A 355 2.68 28.61 14.42
CA ASN A 355 3.22 29.68 15.25
C ASN A 355 4.04 30.71 14.46
N GLU A 356 4.41 30.39 13.21
CA GLU A 356 5.34 31.19 12.40
C GLU A 356 4.73 31.41 11.02
N CYS A 357 3.61 32.12 10.98
CA CYS A 357 2.74 32.22 9.81
C CYS A 357 3.40 32.82 8.54
N TRP A 358 4.60 33.40 8.68
CA TRP A 358 5.46 33.81 7.57
C TRP A 358 6.07 32.63 6.80
N ILE A 359 6.14 31.44 7.39
CA ILE A 359 6.79 30.26 6.84
C ILE A 359 5.74 29.27 6.33
N ALA A 360 5.95 28.72 5.14
CA ALA A 360 5.10 27.67 4.60
C ALA A 360 5.86 26.67 3.72
N GLY A 361 5.29 25.49 3.54
CA GLY A 361 5.90 24.37 2.84
C GLY A 361 4.86 23.53 2.11
N SER A 362 5.25 22.96 0.98
CA SER A 362 4.44 22.00 0.21
C SER A 362 5.33 20.79 -0.06
N PRO A 363 5.38 19.80 0.85
CA PRO A 363 6.17 18.60 0.60
C PRO A 363 5.49 17.68 -0.42
N ASP A 364 6.27 16.77 -1.00
CA ASP A 364 5.76 15.80 -1.98
C ASP A 364 4.96 14.69 -1.28
N GLY A 365 5.26 14.41 -0.01
CA GLY A 365 4.42 13.59 0.85
C GLY A 365 4.82 13.63 2.32
N VAL A 366 3.95 13.08 3.16
CA VAL A 366 4.16 12.95 4.60
C VAL A 366 3.50 11.66 5.11
N ASP A 367 4.21 10.94 5.96
CA ASP A 367 3.65 9.91 6.83
C ASP A 367 3.60 10.47 8.26
N VAL A 368 2.40 10.90 8.66
CA VAL A 368 2.15 11.55 9.94
C VAL A 368 2.38 10.60 11.13
N TYR A 369 2.18 9.29 10.94
CA TYR A 369 2.34 8.31 12.01
C TYR A 369 3.80 8.02 12.27
N SER A 370 4.59 7.98 11.18
CA SER A 370 6.03 7.78 11.27
C SER A 370 6.85 9.04 11.40
N GLN A 371 6.23 10.22 11.25
CA GLN A 371 6.91 11.52 11.21
C GLN A 371 8.01 11.52 10.13
N VAL A 372 7.70 10.90 8.98
CA VAL A 372 8.59 10.81 7.82
C VAL A 372 8.08 11.77 6.75
N LEU A 373 8.94 12.68 6.32
CA LEU A 373 8.71 13.52 5.15
C LEU A 373 9.16 12.78 3.88
N LEU A 374 8.48 13.00 2.77
CA LEU A 374 8.92 12.61 1.43
C LEU A 374 9.21 13.85 0.61
N GLU A 375 10.39 13.89 0.01
CA GLU A 375 10.80 14.91 -0.95
C GLU A 375 11.43 14.21 -2.16
N ILE A 376 10.84 14.43 -3.33
CA ILE A 376 11.19 13.81 -4.61
C ILE A 376 11.84 14.87 -5.49
N LYS A 377 12.91 14.48 -6.17
CA LYS A 377 13.49 15.25 -7.28
C LYS A 377 13.67 14.30 -8.44
N CYS A 378 13.17 14.64 -9.62
CA CYS A 378 13.37 13.84 -10.83
C CYS A 378 14.34 14.57 -11.78
N PRO A 379 15.66 14.60 -11.48
CA PRO A 379 16.65 15.15 -12.39
C PRO A 379 16.81 14.27 -13.64
N GLY A 380 17.09 14.89 -14.79
CA GLY A 380 17.47 14.15 -16.00
C GLY A 380 16.43 14.15 -17.12
N ASN A 381 16.50 13.07 -17.91
CA ASN A 381 15.64 12.76 -19.05
C ASN A 381 15.49 11.22 -19.18
N GLU A 382 14.62 10.77 -20.09
CA GLU A 382 14.25 9.35 -20.27
C GLU A 382 15.42 8.42 -20.63
N GLU A 383 16.52 8.95 -21.16
CA GLU A 383 17.63 8.15 -21.72
C GLU A 383 18.80 7.95 -20.75
N MET A 384 18.76 8.56 -19.57
CA MET A 384 19.91 8.62 -18.67
C MET A 384 19.92 7.45 -17.67
N SER A 385 21.04 6.73 -17.57
CA SER A 385 21.19 5.67 -16.57
C SER A 385 21.42 6.25 -15.16
N LEU A 386 21.27 5.42 -14.11
CA LEU A 386 21.56 5.83 -12.74
C LEU A 386 23.02 6.28 -12.57
N ALA A 387 23.96 5.62 -13.24
CA ALA A 387 25.38 5.99 -13.19
C ALA A 387 25.61 7.37 -13.83
N ASP A 388 25.02 7.61 -15.00
CA ASP A 388 25.12 8.89 -15.69
C ASP A 388 24.45 10.02 -14.88
N LEU A 389 23.33 9.70 -14.22
CA LEU A 389 22.62 10.64 -13.36
C LEU A 389 23.49 11.09 -12.18
N LEU A 390 24.06 10.13 -11.45
CA LEU A 390 24.93 10.39 -10.30
C LEU A 390 26.24 11.08 -10.71
N ASP A 391 26.70 10.87 -11.94
CA ASP A 391 27.83 11.59 -12.51
C ASP A 391 27.44 12.93 -13.16
N SER A 392 26.15 13.28 -13.22
CA SER A 392 25.75 14.55 -13.82
C SER A 392 26.23 15.73 -12.95
N ALA A 393 26.75 16.77 -13.61
CA ALA A 393 27.18 17.99 -12.93
C ALA A 393 26.05 18.67 -12.14
N ALA A 394 24.79 18.42 -12.51
CA ALA A 394 23.63 18.93 -11.79
C ALA A 394 23.41 18.19 -10.46
N VAL A 395 23.48 16.85 -10.45
CA VAL A 395 23.27 16.02 -9.25
C VAL A 395 24.43 16.14 -8.27
N ARG A 396 25.67 16.16 -8.75
CA ARG A 396 26.88 16.31 -7.90
C ARG A 396 26.91 17.61 -7.09
N ARG A 397 26.09 18.61 -7.42
CA ARG A 397 25.94 19.83 -6.60
C ARG A 397 25.23 19.59 -5.28
N TYR A 398 24.38 18.57 -5.21
CA TYR A 398 23.55 18.30 -4.05
C TYR A 398 23.72 16.90 -3.49
N ILE A 399 24.26 15.94 -4.22
CA ILE A 399 24.69 14.64 -3.67
C ILE A 399 26.19 14.62 -3.43
N LYS A 400 26.59 14.21 -2.21
CA LYS A 400 27.97 13.95 -1.79
C LYS A 400 28.16 12.45 -1.58
N ASN A 401 29.37 11.96 -1.88
CA ASN A 401 29.80 10.55 -1.81
C ASN A 401 28.96 9.63 -2.72
N SER A 402 29.28 9.61 -4.02
CA SER A 402 28.57 8.84 -5.06
C SER A 402 28.87 7.34 -5.08
N THR A 403 29.27 6.72 -3.96
CA THR A 403 29.21 5.25 -3.87
C THR A 403 27.76 4.86 -3.61
N THR A 404 27.28 3.81 -4.29
CA THR A 404 25.88 3.35 -4.20
C THR A 404 25.41 3.03 -2.78
N SER A 405 26.34 2.87 -1.84
CA SER A 405 26.09 2.63 -0.41
C SER A 405 25.88 3.88 0.44
N ASP A 406 26.36 5.07 0.04
CA ASP A 406 26.51 6.24 0.95
C ASP A 406 26.13 7.59 0.31
N ILE A 407 25.06 7.60 -0.49
CA ILE A 407 24.51 8.81 -1.10
C ILE A 407 24.00 9.76 0.00
N LYS A 408 24.67 10.91 0.21
CA LYS A 408 24.26 11.92 1.20
C LYS A 408 23.90 13.26 0.54
N LEU A 409 22.74 13.82 0.90
CA LEU A 409 22.37 15.17 0.50
C LEU A 409 23.30 16.21 1.16
N SER A 410 23.79 17.16 0.37
CA SER A 410 24.63 18.26 0.82
C SER A 410 23.85 19.23 1.70
N GLU A 411 24.32 19.40 2.94
CA GLU A 411 23.75 20.33 3.93
C GLU A 411 23.85 21.81 3.50
N GLN A 412 24.68 22.10 2.49
CA GLN A 412 24.85 23.44 1.90
C GLN A 412 24.03 23.64 0.61
N HIS A 413 23.11 22.74 0.30
CA HIS A 413 22.25 22.85 -0.88
C HIS A 413 20.84 23.32 -0.52
N MET A 414 20.16 23.97 -1.47
CA MET A 414 18.79 24.47 -1.28
C MET A 414 17.77 23.39 -0.94
N TYR A 415 17.92 22.18 -1.48
CA TYR A 415 17.04 21.06 -1.17
C TYR A 415 17.14 20.63 0.29
N TYR A 416 18.32 20.72 0.90
CA TYR A 416 18.47 20.42 2.33
C TYR A 416 17.70 21.45 3.16
N CYS A 417 17.84 22.74 2.85
CA CYS A 417 17.06 23.80 3.51
C CYS A 417 15.54 23.62 3.33
N GLN A 418 15.09 23.24 2.13
CA GLN A 418 13.69 22.94 1.86
C GLN A 418 13.17 21.80 2.75
N ILE A 419 13.90 20.69 2.82
CA ILE A 419 13.55 19.54 3.66
C ILE A 419 13.50 19.94 5.13
N GLN A 420 14.50 20.64 5.64
CA GLN A 420 14.54 21.07 7.05
C GLN A 420 13.34 21.95 7.42
N ILE A 421 12.95 22.88 6.55
CA ILE A 421 11.77 23.72 6.78
C ILE A 421 10.48 22.91 6.72
N ASN A 422 10.32 22.04 5.72
CA ASN A 422 9.13 21.17 5.63
C ASN A 422 9.02 20.23 6.85
N MET A 423 10.14 19.67 7.30
CA MET A 423 10.20 18.84 8.51
C MET A 423 9.82 19.63 9.77
N TRP A 424 10.26 20.88 9.87
CA TRP A 424 9.90 21.75 10.99
C TRP A 424 8.40 22.10 10.99
N ILE A 425 7.82 22.47 9.84
CA ILE A 425 6.39 22.77 9.70
C ILE A 425 5.51 21.58 10.10
N LEU A 426 5.90 20.37 9.69
CA LEU A 426 5.12 19.15 9.88
C LEU A 426 5.61 18.28 11.03
N ASN A 427 6.48 18.78 11.91
CA ASN A 427 7.02 18.01 13.03
C ASN A 427 7.54 16.61 12.61
N CYS A 428 8.18 16.51 11.44
CA CYS A 428 8.81 15.28 10.96
C CYS A 428 10.21 15.14 11.54
N ILE A 429 10.62 13.91 11.86
CA ILE A 429 11.93 13.60 12.44
C ILE A 429 12.95 13.12 11.40
N THR A 430 12.47 12.58 10.29
CA THR A 430 13.30 12.10 9.17
C THR A 430 12.67 12.46 7.84
N CYS A 431 13.48 12.50 6.78
CA CYS A 431 13.02 12.69 5.42
C CYS A 431 13.61 11.60 4.52
N ASP A 432 12.75 10.97 3.72
CA ASP A 432 13.16 10.17 2.58
C ASP A 432 13.32 11.10 1.39
N PHE A 433 14.57 11.32 0.97
CA PHE A 433 14.91 12.13 -0.20
C PHE A 433 15.13 11.21 -1.40
N ILE A 434 14.24 11.30 -2.40
CA ILE A 434 14.23 10.42 -3.57
C ILE A 434 14.74 11.19 -4.78
N ILE A 435 15.61 10.54 -5.56
CA ILE A 435 16.18 11.03 -6.82
C ILE A 435 15.80 10.09 -7.95
#